data_AF-A0A1C1CXI7-F1
#
_entry.id   AF-A0A1C1CXI7-F1
#
_cell.length_a   1.000
_cell.length_b   1.000
_cell.length_c   1.000
_cell.angle_alpha   90.00
_cell.angle_beta   90.00
_cell.angle_gamma   90.00
#
_symmetry.space_group_name_H-M   'P 1'
#
loop_
_entity.id
_entity.type
_entity.pdbx_description
1 polymer ?
#
loop_
_entity_poly.entity_id
_entity_poly.type
_entity_poly.pdbx_seq_one_letter_code
_entity_poly.pdbx_strand_id
1 'polypeptide(L)'
;MGSIHISAPTFEQHHDGFGVMSPTPRISWRFSFSNRSGFDWQQDGYEVEIAFESTEKAFTFKVDSHNSVLEPWPARPLTSGEEARLRVRCYGSSANAGEHSQDQRQ
;
A
#
# COMPACT_ATOMS: atom_id res chain seq x y z
N MET A 1 -13.31 3.68 17.10
CA MET A 1 -11.98 4.00 16.52
C MET A 1 -12.18 4.54 15.11
N GLY A 2 -11.38 5.52 14.68
CA GLY A 2 -11.41 5.98 13.29
C GLY A 2 -11.06 4.84 12.34
N SER A 3 -11.81 4.70 11.25
CA SER A 3 -11.44 3.78 10.17
C SER A 3 -10.45 4.46 9.23
N ILE A 4 -9.51 3.67 8.74
CA ILE A 4 -8.52 4.06 7.74
C ILE A 4 -8.96 3.45 6.42
N HIS A 5 -9.03 4.26 5.37
CA HIS A 5 -9.30 3.82 4.03
C HIS A 5 -8.10 4.16 3.13
N ILE A 6 -7.65 3.14 2.40
CA ILE A 6 -6.52 3.22 1.46
C ILE A 6 -7.12 3.32 0.06
N SER A 7 -6.70 4.31 -0.73
CA SER A 7 -7.13 4.43 -2.12
C SER A 7 -6.69 3.21 -2.94
N ALA A 8 -7.36 2.98 -4.07
CA ALA A 8 -6.80 2.11 -5.09
C ALA A 8 -5.36 2.59 -5.46
N PRO A 9 -4.43 1.66 -5.71
CA PRO A 9 -3.10 2.01 -6.20
C PRO A 9 -3.18 2.75 -7.54
N THR A 10 -2.25 3.67 -7.74
CA THR A 10 -2.04 4.43 -8.98
C THR A 10 -0.60 4.24 -9.44
N PHE A 11 -0.36 4.44 -10.74
CA PHE A 11 0.91 4.10 -11.38
C PHE A 11 1.48 5.30 -12.11
N GLU A 12 2.61 5.85 -11.64
CA GLU A 12 3.14 7.13 -12.14
C GLU A 12 2.04 8.22 -12.13
N GLN A 13 1.80 8.87 -13.27
CA GLN A 13 0.68 9.80 -13.49
C GLN A 13 -0.61 9.14 -14.02
N HIS A 14 -0.63 7.81 -14.21
CA HIS A 14 -1.74 7.05 -14.78
C HIS A 14 -2.67 6.55 -13.67
N HIS A 15 -3.73 7.31 -13.41
CA HIS A 15 -4.70 7.00 -12.34
C HIS A 15 -5.62 5.82 -12.67
N ASP A 16 -5.82 5.51 -13.96
CA ASP A 16 -6.63 4.38 -14.43
C ASP A 16 -5.81 3.08 -14.59
N GLY A 17 -4.47 3.17 -14.54
CA GLY A 17 -3.56 2.05 -14.73
C GLY A 17 -3.39 1.59 -16.18
N PHE A 18 -3.96 2.29 -17.16
CA PHE A 18 -3.80 1.95 -18.59
C PHE A 18 -2.67 2.75 -19.24
N GLY A 19 -2.01 2.12 -20.22
CA GLY A 19 -0.99 2.79 -21.03
C GLY A 19 0.19 3.31 -20.20
N VAL A 20 0.54 2.61 -19.13
CA VAL A 20 1.64 2.98 -18.24
C VAL A 20 2.94 2.83 -19.04
N MET A 21 3.49 3.95 -19.53
CA MET A 21 4.63 3.99 -20.47
C MET A 21 5.99 3.65 -19.83
N SER A 22 5.97 2.85 -18.76
CA SER A 22 7.13 2.42 -18.01
C SER A 22 6.99 0.93 -17.69
N PRO A 23 8.01 0.10 -17.95
CA PRO A 23 7.97 -1.32 -17.61
C PRO A 23 8.10 -1.54 -16.09
N THR A 24 8.51 -0.53 -15.32
CA THR A 24 8.64 -0.59 -13.84
C THR A 24 7.95 0.63 -13.22
N PRO A 25 6.62 0.73 -13.30
CA PRO A 25 5.93 1.93 -12.88
C PRO A 25 5.92 2.08 -11.36
N ARG A 26 6.27 3.27 -10.89
CA ARG A 26 6.21 3.62 -9.47
C ARG A 26 4.76 3.65 -8.99
N ILE A 27 4.55 3.12 -7.80
CA ILE A 27 3.24 2.85 -7.23
C ILE A 27 2.94 3.93 -6.18
N SER A 28 1.73 4.48 -6.20
CA SER A 28 1.27 5.42 -5.17
C SER A 28 -0.10 5.06 -4.66
N TRP A 29 -0.36 5.34 -3.38
CA TRP A 29 -1.67 5.24 -2.74
C TRP A 29 -1.84 6.37 -1.73
N ARG A 30 -3.07 6.57 -1.26
CA ARG A 30 -3.40 7.63 -0.31
C ARG A 30 -4.22 7.09 0.84
N PHE A 31 -3.99 7.66 2.02
CA PHE A 31 -4.79 7.40 3.21
C PHE A 31 -5.89 8.45 3.36
N SER A 32 -7.05 7.99 3.79
CA SER A 32 -8.17 8.81 4.22
C SER A 32 -8.70 8.26 5.53
N PHE A 33 -9.15 9.16 6.40
CA PHE A 33 -9.56 8.83 7.76
C PHE A 33 -10.99 9.32 7.98
N SER A 34 -11.85 8.47 8.53
CA SER A 34 -13.24 8.85 8.79
C SER A 34 -13.39 9.87 9.92
N ASN A 35 -12.39 9.99 10.79
CA ASN A 35 -12.34 11.00 11.84
C ASN A 35 -10.90 11.34 12.21
N ARG A 36 -10.75 12.37 13.06
CA ARG A 36 -9.45 12.89 13.49
C ARG A 36 -8.60 11.89 14.26
N SER A 37 -9.18 10.90 14.95
CA SER A 37 -8.41 9.87 15.66
C SER A 37 -7.59 9.00 14.71
N GLY A 38 -7.93 8.97 13.43
CA GLY A 38 -7.11 8.31 12.41
C GLY A 38 -5.83 9.06 12.06
N PHE A 39 -5.74 10.38 12.33
CA PHE A 39 -4.57 11.19 11.94
C PHE A 39 -3.29 10.83 12.69
N ASP A 40 -3.43 10.20 13.86
CA ASP A 40 -2.28 9.72 14.64
C ASP A 40 -1.72 8.40 14.10
N TRP A 41 -2.37 7.78 13.10
CA TRP A 41 -1.88 6.59 12.44
C TRP A 41 -0.78 6.94 11.43
N GLN A 42 0.29 6.18 11.43
CA GLN A 42 1.39 6.27 10.47
C GLN A 42 1.68 4.88 9.89
N GLN A 43 2.00 4.83 8.60
CA GLN A 43 2.44 3.59 7.96
C GLN A 43 3.84 3.24 8.46
N ASP A 44 4.07 1.98 8.81
CA ASP A 44 5.39 1.44 9.16
C ASP A 44 5.91 0.47 8.09
N GLY A 45 5.03 -0.03 7.23
CA GLY A 45 5.39 -0.83 6.07
C GLY A 45 4.18 -1.19 5.23
N TYR A 46 4.44 -1.89 4.13
CA TYR A 46 3.40 -2.34 3.21
C TYR A 46 3.76 -3.66 2.54
N GLU A 47 2.74 -4.32 2.02
CA GLU A 47 2.84 -5.43 1.10
C GLU A 47 2.21 -5.08 -0.24
N VAL A 48 2.91 -5.46 -1.30
CA VAL A 48 2.44 -5.38 -2.68
C VAL A 48 2.25 -6.80 -3.19
N GLU A 49 1.02 -7.16 -3.52
CA GLU A 49 0.71 -8.39 -4.25
C GLU A 49 0.55 -8.04 -5.74
N ILE A 50 1.28 -8.74 -6.60
CA ILE A 50 1.26 -8.55 -8.05
C ILE A 50 0.96 -9.88 -8.73
N ALA A 51 -0.12 -9.94 -9.51
CA ALA A 51 -0.42 -11.05 -10.39
C ALA A 51 -0.24 -10.59 -11.84
N PHE A 52 0.70 -11.20 -12.56
CA PHE A 52 0.89 -10.97 -13.99
C PHE A 52 -0.04 -11.90 -14.77
N GLU A 53 -0.62 -11.43 -15.87
CA GLU A 53 -1.45 -12.27 -16.74
C GLU A 53 -0.69 -13.52 -17.25
N SER A 54 0.61 -13.37 -17.49
CA SER A 54 1.49 -14.45 -17.96
C SER A 54 1.86 -15.49 -16.90
N THR A 55 1.44 -15.33 -15.65
CA THR A 55 1.81 -16.22 -14.54
C THR A 55 0.60 -16.63 -13.72
N GLU A 56 0.49 -17.92 -13.38
CA GLU A 56 -0.62 -18.42 -12.55
C GLU A 56 -0.56 -17.96 -11.09
N LYS A 57 0.65 -17.60 -10.60
CA LYS A 57 0.89 -17.26 -9.20
C LYS A 57 1.06 -15.76 -9.03
N ALA A 58 0.44 -15.22 -7.98
CA ALA A 58 0.74 -13.89 -7.50
C ALA A 58 2.07 -13.88 -6.72
N PHE A 59 2.77 -12.76 -6.78
CA PHE A 59 4.00 -12.49 -6.05
C PHE A 59 3.73 -11.43 -4.98
N THR A 60 4.17 -11.69 -3.75
CA THR A 60 4.01 -10.75 -2.63
C THR A 60 5.36 -10.21 -2.21
N PHE A 61 5.46 -8.88 -2.11
CA PHE A 61 6.67 -8.17 -1.70
C PHE A 61 6.36 -7.33 -0.47
N LYS A 62 7.11 -7.54 0.62
CA LYS A 62 6.99 -6.75 1.85
C LYS A 62 8.10 -5.72 1.90
N VAL A 63 7.74 -4.49 2.28
CA VAL A 63 8.67 -3.36 2.38
C VAL A 63 8.40 -2.63 3.69
N ASP A 64 9.45 -2.41 4.47
CA ASP A 64 9.41 -1.53 5.64
C ASP A 64 9.66 -0.09 5.14
N SER A 65 8.65 0.76 5.22
CA SER A 65 8.66 2.12 4.66
C SER A 65 7.49 2.92 5.21
N HIS A 66 7.76 4.18 5.54
CA HIS A 66 6.75 5.17 5.93
C HIS A 66 6.14 5.91 4.72
N ASN A 67 6.58 5.59 3.49
CA ASN A 67 6.18 6.29 2.27
C ASN A 67 5.02 5.60 1.55
N SER A 68 4.26 6.37 0.77
CA SER A 68 3.12 5.88 -0.03
C SER A 68 3.04 6.54 -1.41
N VAL A 69 4.09 7.25 -1.81
CA VAL A 69 4.11 8.08 -3.02
C VAL A 69 5.31 7.68 -3.85
N LEU A 70 5.03 7.25 -5.08
CA LEU A 70 6.02 6.85 -6.09
C LEU A 70 7.01 5.81 -5.55
N GLU A 71 6.51 4.87 -4.75
CA GLU A 71 7.31 3.75 -4.26
C GLU A 71 7.74 2.85 -5.44
N PRO A 72 8.93 2.23 -5.38
CA PRO A 72 9.44 1.46 -6.51
C PRO A 72 8.58 0.25 -6.86
N TRP A 73 8.55 -0.09 -8.15
CA TRP A 73 8.02 -1.36 -8.63
C TRP A 73 8.88 -2.53 -8.10
N PRO A 74 8.33 -3.47 -7.29
CA PRO A 74 9.15 -4.45 -6.58
C PRO A 74 9.40 -5.74 -7.36
N ALA A 75 8.75 -5.92 -8.51
CA ALA A 75 8.81 -7.15 -9.30
C ALA A 75 9.66 -6.99 -10.57
N ARG A 76 9.69 -8.04 -11.41
CA ARG A 76 10.29 -7.95 -12.74
C ARG A 76 9.60 -6.86 -13.58
N PRO A 77 10.29 -6.25 -14.55
CA PRO A 77 9.67 -5.33 -15.48
C PRO A 77 8.52 -5.99 -16.27
N LEU A 78 7.50 -5.20 -16.58
CA LEU A 78 6.43 -5.55 -17.51
C LEU A 78 7.00 -5.64 -18.93
N THR A 79 6.51 -6.62 -19.67
CA THR A 79 6.74 -6.69 -21.12
C THR A 79 5.73 -5.83 -21.88
N SER A 80 5.98 -5.54 -23.15
CA SER A 80 5.10 -4.65 -23.93
C SER A 80 3.68 -5.25 -24.02
N GLY A 81 2.68 -4.48 -23.61
CA GLY A 81 1.28 -4.89 -23.64
C GLY A 81 0.88 -5.89 -22.55
N GLU A 82 1.78 -6.22 -21.63
CA GLU A 82 1.47 -7.14 -20.52
C GLU A 82 0.60 -6.47 -19.46
N GLU A 83 -0.44 -7.18 -19.02
CA GLU A 83 -1.28 -6.76 -17.91
C GLU A 83 -0.82 -7.36 -16.58
N ALA A 84 -0.92 -6.55 -15.53
CA ALA A 84 -0.71 -6.98 -14.15
C ALA A 84 -1.78 -6.39 -13.24
N ARG A 85 -2.23 -7.18 -12.26
CA ARG A 85 -3.15 -6.76 -11.21
C ARG A 85 -2.37 -6.58 -9.92
N LEU A 86 -2.55 -5.42 -9.28
CA LEU A 86 -1.82 -5.05 -8.08
C LEU A 86 -2.77 -4.78 -6.91
N ARG A 87 -2.39 -5.27 -5.72
CA ARG A 87 -3.02 -4.94 -4.45
C ARG A 87 -1.98 -4.43 -3.47
N VAL A 88 -2.35 -3.40 -2.71
CA VAL A 88 -1.53 -2.87 -1.61
C VAL A 88 -2.23 -3.15 -0.30
N ARG A 89 -1.47 -3.67 0.67
CA ARG A 89 -1.86 -3.79 2.08
C ARG A 89 -0.86 -3.02 2.93
N CYS A 90 -1.33 -2.07 3.72
CA CYS A 90 -0.46 -1.28 4.60
C CYS A 90 -0.53 -1.77 6.04
N TYR A 91 0.58 -1.63 6.76
CA TYR A 91 0.73 -1.86 8.18
C TYR A 91 1.19 -0.56 8.84
N GLY A 92 0.79 -0.34 10.08
CA GLY A 92 1.16 0.87 10.78
C GLY A 92 0.62 0.90 12.19
N SER A 93 1.08 1.88 12.94
CA SER A 93 0.74 2.09 14.35
C SER A 93 0.13 3.48 14.56
N SER A 94 -0.65 3.62 15.62
CA SER A 94 -1.16 4.91 16.08
C SER A 94 -0.57 5.21 17.45
N ALA A 95 -0.08 6.44 17.66
CA ALA A 95 0.51 6.84 18.94
C ALA A 95 -0.46 6.64 20.13
N ASN A 96 -1.77 6.73 19.89
CA ASN A 96 -2.82 6.61 20.91
C ASN A 96 -3.34 5.18 21.14
N ALA A 97 -2.83 4.17 20.43
CA ALA A 97 -3.27 2.78 20.61
C ALA A 97 -2.68 2.09 21.86
N GLY A 98 -1.73 2.73 22.55
CA GLY A 98 -0.97 2.16 23.67
C GLY A 98 -1.53 2.39 25.08
N GLU A 99 -2.54 3.24 25.28
CA GLU A 99 -3.12 3.47 26.62
C GLU A 99 -4.27 2.50 26.93
N HIS A 100 -3.95 1.20 26.95
CA HIS A 100 -4.78 0.22 27.65
C HIS A 100 -3.91 -0.90 28.22
N SER A 101 -2.80 -0.53 28.87
CA SER A 101 -2.16 -1.39 29.85
C SER A 101 -3.08 -1.49 31.06
N GLN A 102 -3.76 -2.62 31.16
CA GLN A 102 -4.49 -3.05 32.35
C GLN A 102 -3.51 -3.08 33.53
N ASP A 103 -3.65 -2.16 34.47
CA ASP A 103 -3.16 -2.38 35.83
C ASP A 103 -4.37 -2.42 36.77
N GLN A 104 -5.02 -3.59 36.79
CA GLN A 104 -5.93 -3.97 37.86
C GLN A 104 -5.06 -4.61 38.95
N ARG A 105 -4.44 -3.78 39.80
CA ARG A 105 -3.87 -4.24 41.07
C ARG A 105 -4.24 -3.31 42.22
N GLN A 106 -4.97 -3.93 43.14
CA GLN A 106 -5.28 -3.59 44.54
C GLN A 106 -6.47 -2.66 44.79
#